data_AF-T0QJQ3-F1
#
_entry.id   AF-T0QJQ3-F1
#
_cell.length_a   1.000
_cell.length_b   1.000
_cell.length_c   1.000
_cell.angle_alpha   90.00
_cell.angle_beta   90.00
_cell.angle_gamma   90.00
#
_symmetry.space_group_name_H-M   'P 1'
#
loop_
_entity.id
_entity.type
_entity.pdbx_description
1 polymer ?
#
loop_
_entity_poly.entity_id
_entity_poly.type
_entity_poly.pdbx_seq_one_letter_code
_entity_poly.pdbx_strand_id
1 'polypeptide(L)'
;MPCDPEWMRRASSLNNVPLVRFLHGHPNVCSHTDVIWQAIDAKAWDAVDFLLANCTADVSVHALRLALGFGNLVVVSRILRRQPELHHDDLLGVAVRNRNMEAITYCLTAGIGKPRQCLLYHAYHRQHSTTNQLLLPYCMDATKSLDNVVFLLKLYETSDDRARTLQLISSELPYQARKVAKSVPFVSSVAARATSLLHTGEVLDGALALVISHLYATDADVTAARLTRLADLVFDGELKTQLYRFITRKRKRYVHTV
;
A
#
# COMPACT_ATOMS: atom_id res chain seq x y z
N MET A 1 -40.17 -25.67 20.56
CA MET A 1 -40.21 -25.47 19.10
C MET A 1 -38.78 -25.35 18.60
N PRO A 2 -38.39 -26.01 17.50
CA PRO A 2 -37.10 -25.73 16.86
C PRO A 2 -37.12 -24.28 16.37
N CYS A 3 -36.12 -23.50 16.77
CA CYS A 3 -35.97 -22.12 16.30
C CYS A 3 -35.23 -22.16 14.96
N ASP A 4 -35.88 -21.68 13.90
CA ASP A 4 -35.30 -21.64 12.56
C ASP A 4 -34.16 -20.59 12.52
N PRO A 5 -32.92 -20.96 12.11
CA PRO A 5 -31.82 -20.01 11.94
C PRO A 5 -32.15 -18.82 11.02
N GLU A 6 -33.10 -18.97 10.09
CA GLU A 6 -33.59 -17.90 9.23
C GLU A 6 -34.26 -16.77 10.03
N TRP A 7 -34.90 -17.07 11.16
CA TRP A 7 -35.55 -16.05 12.00
C TRP A 7 -34.53 -15.10 12.60
N MET A 8 -33.42 -15.62 13.11
CA MET A 8 -32.34 -14.81 13.68
C MET A 8 -31.67 -13.96 12.60
N ARG A 9 -31.42 -14.55 11.42
CA ARG A 9 -30.90 -13.87 10.23
C ARG A 9 -31.78 -12.69 9.81
N ARG A 10 -33.09 -12.92 9.65
CA ARG A 10 -34.07 -11.90 9.28
C ARG A 10 -34.27 -10.83 10.35
N ALA A 11 -34.33 -11.22 11.63
CA ALA A 11 -34.43 -10.26 12.74
C ALA A 11 -33.21 -9.34 12.78
N SER A 12 -32.02 -9.90 12.56
CA SER A 12 -30.76 -9.16 12.58
C SER A 12 -30.64 -8.22 11.38
N SER A 13 -31.00 -8.66 10.17
CA SER A 13 -30.97 -7.80 8.98
C SER A 13 -32.00 -6.66 9.01
N LEU A 14 -33.13 -6.86 9.71
CA LEU A 14 -34.14 -5.81 9.92
C LEU A 14 -33.83 -4.89 11.12
N ASN A 15 -32.66 -5.04 11.76
CA ASN A 15 -32.27 -4.31 12.97
C ASN A 15 -33.28 -4.44 14.13
N ASN A 16 -34.03 -5.55 14.20
CA ASN A 16 -35.04 -5.80 15.23
C ASN A 16 -34.38 -6.35 16.51
N VAL A 17 -33.65 -5.48 17.23
CA VAL A 17 -32.89 -5.84 18.44
C VAL A 17 -33.72 -6.57 19.50
N PRO A 18 -34.99 -6.20 19.80
CA PRO A 18 -35.83 -6.96 20.72
C PRO A 18 -36.01 -8.42 20.30
N LEU A 19 -36.29 -8.67 19.02
CA LEU A 19 -36.44 -10.03 18.50
C LEU A 19 -35.09 -10.77 18.49
N VAL A 20 -34.00 -10.11 18.11
CA VAL A 20 -32.65 -10.68 18.18
C VAL A 20 -32.31 -11.10 19.61
N ARG A 21 -32.62 -10.27 20.62
CA ARG A 21 -32.45 -10.61 22.05
C ARG A 21 -33.28 -11.81 22.46
N PHE A 22 -34.55 -11.83 22.07
CA PHE A 22 -35.45 -12.94 22.37
C PHE A 22 -34.93 -14.25 21.76
N LEU A 23 -34.55 -14.24 20.49
CA LEU A 23 -34.02 -15.41 19.79
C LEU A 23 -32.66 -15.86 20.37
N HIS A 24 -31.79 -14.91 20.74
CA HIS A 24 -30.48 -15.18 21.33
C HIS A 24 -30.56 -15.89 22.69
N GLY A 25 -31.63 -15.65 23.46
CA GLY A 25 -31.85 -16.32 24.75
C GLY A 25 -32.14 -17.82 24.65
N HIS A 26 -32.35 -18.36 23.45
CA HIS A 26 -32.67 -19.77 23.26
C HIS A 26 -31.39 -20.58 22.97
N PRO A 27 -31.13 -21.67 23.72
CA PRO A 27 -30.01 -22.56 23.44
C PRO A 27 -30.18 -23.14 22.02
N ASN A 28 -29.14 -23.02 21.19
CA ASN A 28 -29.01 -23.49 19.78
C ASN A 28 -29.16 -22.47 18.65
N VAL A 29 -29.40 -21.17 18.91
CA VAL A 29 -29.63 -20.18 17.81
C VAL A 29 -28.38 -19.33 17.49
N CYS A 30 -27.44 -19.23 18.42
CA CYS A 30 -26.45 -18.16 18.44
C CYS A 30 -25.12 -18.48 17.75
N SER A 31 -24.91 -19.69 17.24
CA SER A 31 -23.58 -20.12 16.75
C SER A 31 -23.33 -19.86 15.27
N HIS A 32 -24.19 -19.13 14.57
CA HIS A 32 -24.05 -18.93 13.13
C HIS A 32 -23.29 -17.64 12.80
N THR A 33 -22.07 -17.79 12.27
CA THR A 33 -21.21 -16.73 11.73
C THR A 33 -21.94 -15.82 10.73
N ASP A 34 -22.93 -16.37 10.02
CA ASP A 34 -23.65 -15.69 8.95
C ASP A 34 -24.60 -14.60 9.47
N VAL A 35 -25.04 -14.67 10.73
CA VAL A 35 -25.96 -13.69 11.32
C VAL A 35 -25.30 -12.32 11.44
N ILE A 36 -24.06 -12.26 11.94
CA ILE A 36 -23.32 -11.00 12.10
C ILE A 36 -23.01 -10.41 10.73
N TRP A 37 -22.58 -11.25 9.77
CA TRP A 37 -22.34 -10.81 8.41
C TRP A 37 -23.57 -10.18 7.78
N GLN A 38 -24.74 -10.83 7.87
CA GLN A 38 -25.97 -10.33 7.26
C GLN A 38 -26.47 -9.05 7.93
N ALA A 39 -26.29 -8.91 9.24
CA ALA A 39 -26.57 -7.67 9.94
C ALA A 39 -25.66 -6.53 9.48
N ILE A 40 -24.37 -6.80 9.25
CA ILE A 40 -23.41 -5.82 8.70
C ILE A 40 -23.79 -5.42 7.28
N ASP A 41 -24.11 -6.39 6.42
CA ASP A 41 -24.51 -6.15 5.03
C ASP A 41 -25.77 -5.27 4.94
N ALA A 42 -26.74 -5.54 5.82
CA ALA A 42 -27.95 -4.74 5.98
C ALA A 42 -27.74 -3.41 6.74
N LYS A 43 -26.52 -3.11 7.21
CA LYS A 43 -26.19 -1.94 8.04
C LYS A 43 -27.05 -1.83 9.31
N ALA A 44 -27.48 -2.96 9.85
CA ALA A 44 -28.28 -3.06 11.07
C ALA A 44 -27.38 -2.94 12.31
N TRP A 45 -26.82 -1.75 12.52
CA TRP A 45 -25.72 -1.55 13.48
C TRP A 45 -26.08 -1.84 14.93
N ASP A 46 -27.31 -1.59 15.38
CA ASP A 46 -27.72 -1.91 16.75
C ASP A 46 -27.78 -3.43 16.97
N ALA A 47 -28.24 -4.18 15.96
CA ALA A 47 -28.19 -5.63 15.97
C ALA A 47 -26.73 -6.13 15.94
N VAL A 48 -25.85 -5.54 15.11
CA VAL A 48 -24.41 -5.86 15.09
C VAL A 48 -23.78 -5.62 16.45
N ASP A 49 -24.08 -4.49 17.10
CA ASP A 49 -23.58 -4.15 18.42
C ASP A 49 -24.01 -5.17 19.48
N PHE A 50 -25.30 -5.51 19.49
CA PHE A 50 -25.83 -6.54 20.38
C PHE A 50 -25.15 -7.89 20.13
N LEU A 51 -25.02 -8.32 18.87
CA LEU A 51 -24.44 -9.60 18.49
C LEU A 51 -22.95 -9.66 18.86
N LEU A 52 -22.16 -8.62 18.56
CA LEU A 52 -20.74 -8.60 18.92
C LEU A 52 -20.50 -8.63 20.43
N ALA A 53 -21.43 -8.08 21.23
CA ALA A 53 -21.34 -8.06 22.69
C ALA A 53 -21.79 -9.36 23.36
N ASN A 54 -22.72 -10.12 22.77
CA ASN A 54 -23.35 -11.28 23.43
C ASN A 54 -23.05 -12.62 22.73
N CYS A 55 -22.66 -12.60 21.46
CA CYS A 55 -22.37 -13.80 20.69
C CYS A 55 -20.88 -14.16 20.75
N THR A 56 -20.56 -15.44 20.91
CA THR A 56 -19.18 -15.98 20.86
C THR A 56 -18.76 -16.44 19.45
N ALA A 57 -19.65 -16.41 18.45
CA ALA A 57 -19.32 -16.78 17.08
C ALA A 57 -18.29 -15.82 16.47
N ASP A 58 -17.35 -16.37 15.70
CA ASP A 58 -16.33 -15.61 15.00
C ASP A 58 -16.91 -14.77 13.87
N VAL A 59 -16.17 -13.73 13.47
CA VAL A 59 -16.59 -12.79 12.44
C VAL A 59 -15.78 -13.09 11.20
N SER A 60 -16.44 -13.34 10.08
CA SER A 60 -15.72 -13.64 8.85
C SER A 60 -14.92 -12.42 8.37
N VAL A 61 -13.78 -12.67 7.71
CA VAL A 61 -12.99 -11.63 7.02
C VAL A 61 -13.87 -10.83 6.06
N HIS A 62 -14.83 -11.48 5.40
CA HIS A 62 -15.75 -10.81 4.49
C HIS A 62 -16.66 -9.80 5.20
N ALA A 63 -17.21 -10.15 6.37
CA ALA A 63 -17.99 -9.24 7.20
C ALA A 63 -17.16 -8.03 7.67
N LEU A 64 -15.92 -8.26 8.08
CA LEU A 64 -14.99 -7.19 8.43
C LEU A 64 -14.73 -6.24 7.25
N ARG A 65 -14.49 -6.78 6.05
CA ARG A 65 -14.29 -5.98 4.82
C ARG A 65 -15.53 -5.13 4.48
N LEU A 66 -16.75 -5.65 4.69
CA LEU A 66 -17.99 -4.90 4.51
C LEU A 66 -18.12 -3.77 5.54
N ALA A 67 -17.92 -4.07 6.82
CA ALA A 67 -17.96 -3.05 7.88
C ALA A 67 -16.95 -1.91 7.62
N LEU A 68 -15.74 -2.26 7.18
CA LEU A 68 -14.71 -1.29 6.78
C LEU A 68 -15.12 -0.50 5.53
N GLY A 69 -15.67 -1.16 4.51
CA GLY A 69 -16.18 -0.51 3.30
C GLY A 69 -17.30 0.50 3.59
N PHE A 70 -18.18 0.17 4.53
CA PHE A 70 -19.25 1.07 5.00
C PHE A 70 -18.75 2.17 5.96
N GLY A 71 -17.48 2.14 6.37
CA GLY A 71 -16.89 3.16 7.24
C GLY A 71 -17.30 3.07 8.70
N ASN A 72 -17.88 1.96 9.16
CA ASN A 72 -18.22 1.80 10.57
C ASN A 72 -16.99 1.38 11.40
N LEU A 73 -16.11 2.34 11.66
CA LEU A 73 -14.82 2.11 12.32
C LEU A 73 -14.96 1.63 13.77
N VAL A 74 -16.08 1.95 14.43
CA VAL A 74 -16.39 1.44 15.78
C VAL A 74 -16.58 -0.07 15.75
N VAL A 75 -17.39 -0.56 14.80
CA VAL A 75 -17.62 -1.99 14.58
C VAL A 75 -16.31 -2.68 14.16
N VAL A 76 -15.56 -2.10 13.20
CA VAL A 76 -14.26 -2.62 12.77
C VAL A 76 -13.29 -2.78 13.95
N SER A 77 -13.14 -1.73 14.77
CA SER A 77 -12.25 -1.75 15.93
C SER A 77 -12.64 -2.83 16.94
N ARG A 78 -13.95 -3.05 17.15
CA ARG A 78 -14.44 -4.08 18.06
C ARG A 78 -14.19 -5.48 17.51
N ILE A 79 -14.43 -5.71 16.21
CA ILE A 79 -14.13 -6.98 15.55
C ILE A 79 -12.65 -7.31 15.68
N LEU A 80 -11.76 -6.37 15.32
CA LEU A 80 -10.31 -6.58 15.35
C LEU A 80 -9.74 -6.77 16.76
N ARG A 81 -10.31 -6.10 17.77
CA ARG A 81 -9.94 -6.32 19.17
C ARG A 81 -10.28 -7.74 19.62
N ARG A 82 -11.39 -8.28 19.13
CA ARG A 82 -11.88 -9.61 19.49
C ARG A 82 -11.16 -10.72 18.71
N GLN A 83 -10.83 -10.47 17.45
CA GLN A 83 -10.14 -11.41 16.54
C GLN A 83 -8.94 -10.71 15.87
N PRO A 84 -7.81 -10.54 16.59
CA PRO A 84 -6.62 -9.88 16.07
C PRO A 84 -6.01 -10.56 14.83
N GLU A 85 -6.26 -11.86 14.65
CA GLU A 85 -5.87 -12.64 13.47
C GLU A 85 -6.48 -12.13 12.16
N LEU A 86 -7.56 -11.35 12.23
CA LEU A 86 -8.18 -10.70 11.07
C LEU A 86 -7.44 -9.43 10.60
N HIS A 87 -6.32 -9.05 11.24
CA HIS A 87 -5.42 -7.99 10.76
C HIS A 87 -4.71 -8.40 9.45
N HIS A 88 -5.47 -8.50 8.37
CA HIS A 88 -4.94 -8.85 7.06
C HIS A 88 -4.46 -7.62 6.27
N ASP A 89 -3.40 -7.82 5.48
CA ASP A 89 -2.75 -6.75 4.72
C ASP A 89 -3.64 -6.13 3.64
N ASP A 90 -4.71 -6.80 3.23
CA ASP A 90 -5.59 -6.38 2.14
C ASP A 90 -6.68 -5.39 2.60
N LEU A 91 -6.89 -5.23 3.91
CA LEU A 91 -7.89 -4.31 4.46
C LEU A 91 -7.66 -2.86 3.99
N LEU A 92 -6.40 -2.42 3.93
CA LEU A 92 -6.05 -1.11 3.36
C LEU A 92 -6.49 -1.00 1.90
N GLY A 93 -6.30 -2.05 1.09
CA GLY A 93 -6.76 -2.10 -0.29
C GLY A 93 -8.29 -2.00 -0.41
N VAL A 94 -9.03 -2.62 0.52
CA VAL A 94 -10.49 -2.48 0.60
C VAL A 94 -10.89 -1.03 0.89
N ALA A 95 -10.24 -0.37 1.86
CA ALA A 95 -10.51 1.03 2.17
C ALA A 95 -10.21 1.97 0.99
N VAL A 96 -9.07 1.75 0.31
CA VAL A 96 -8.65 2.53 -0.88
C VAL A 96 -9.61 2.35 -2.05
N ARG A 97 -10.02 1.10 -2.35
CA ARG A 97 -10.98 0.81 -3.42
C ARG A 97 -12.33 1.49 -3.17
N ASN A 98 -12.79 1.53 -1.93
CA ASN A 98 -14.02 2.22 -1.55
C ASN A 98 -13.85 3.75 -1.43
N ARG A 99 -12.62 4.28 -1.57
CA ARG A 99 -12.28 5.70 -1.41
C ARG A 99 -12.73 6.27 -0.06
N ASN A 100 -12.73 5.43 0.97
CA ASN A 100 -13.14 5.81 2.31
C ASN A 100 -11.93 6.36 3.09
N MET A 101 -11.78 7.68 3.13
CA MET A 101 -10.61 8.36 3.71
C MET A 101 -10.46 8.13 5.21
N GLU A 102 -11.57 8.01 5.94
CA GLU A 102 -11.55 7.66 7.38
C GLU A 102 -11.04 6.24 7.58
N ALA A 103 -11.54 5.28 6.80
CA ALA A 103 -11.08 3.90 6.84
C ALA A 103 -9.61 3.75 6.43
N ILE A 104 -9.15 4.51 5.43
CA ILE A 104 -7.73 4.54 5.03
C ILE A 104 -6.88 5.06 6.20
N THR A 105 -7.25 6.19 6.79
CA THR A 105 -6.53 6.79 7.92
C THR A 105 -6.50 5.85 9.13
N TYR A 106 -7.62 5.20 9.43
CA TYR A 106 -7.70 4.18 10.46
C TYR A 106 -6.73 3.02 10.21
N CYS A 107 -6.74 2.44 9.01
CA CYS A 107 -5.84 1.33 8.66
C CYS A 107 -4.37 1.76 8.80
N LEU A 108 -4.00 2.93 8.28
CA LEU A 108 -2.63 3.45 8.35
C LEU A 108 -2.18 3.70 9.79
N THR A 109 -3.04 4.30 10.63
CA THR A 109 -2.74 4.58 12.04
C THR A 109 -2.62 3.30 12.85
N ALA A 110 -3.45 2.29 12.55
CA ALA A 110 -3.41 0.99 13.19
C ALA A 110 -2.28 0.08 12.67
N GLY A 111 -1.47 0.52 11.68
CA GLY A 111 -0.43 -0.30 11.06
C GLY A 111 -0.98 -1.47 10.25
N ILE A 112 -2.23 -1.37 9.78
CA ILE A 112 -2.91 -2.40 9.00
C ILE A 112 -2.63 -2.16 7.51
N GLY A 113 -2.08 -3.17 6.85
CA GLY A 113 -1.87 -3.17 5.42
C GLY A 113 -0.43 -2.91 4.96
N LYS A 114 -0.26 -2.95 3.65
CA LYS A 114 1.02 -2.67 2.96
C LYS A 114 0.88 -1.43 2.07
N PRO A 115 1.15 -0.21 2.59
CA PRO A 115 0.95 1.04 1.85
C PRO A 115 1.66 1.06 0.49
N ARG A 116 2.91 0.56 0.41
CA ARG A 116 3.67 0.48 -0.84
C ARG A 116 2.99 -0.38 -1.91
N GLN A 117 2.49 -1.55 -1.51
CA GLN A 117 1.82 -2.47 -2.42
C GLN A 117 0.48 -1.88 -2.87
N CYS A 118 -0.25 -1.26 -1.94
CA CYS A 118 -1.50 -0.58 -2.23
C CYS A 118 -1.29 0.58 -3.22
N LEU A 119 -0.26 1.42 -2.98
CA LEU A 119 0.08 2.53 -3.86
C LEU A 119 0.49 2.05 -5.25
N LEU A 120 1.31 1.00 -5.37
CA LEU A 120 1.68 0.40 -6.67
C LEU A 120 0.48 -0.12 -7.45
N TYR A 121 -0.53 -0.67 -6.77
CA TYR A 121 -1.73 -1.19 -7.41
C TYR A 121 -2.67 -0.05 -7.88
N HIS A 122 -2.74 1.04 -7.12
CA HIS A 122 -3.71 2.13 -7.38
C HIS A 122 -3.11 3.40 -8.02
N ALA A 123 -1.78 3.50 -8.17
CA ALA A 123 -1.09 4.70 -8.66
C ALA A 123 -1.59 5.19 -10.03
N TYR A 124 -2.00 4.26 -10.91
CA TYR A 124 -2.39 4.56 -12.29
C TYR A 124 -3.81 5.08 -12.44
N HIS A 125 -4.64 4.93 -11.40
CA HIS A 125 -6.04 5.28 -11.47
C HIS A 125 -6.24 6.75 -11.08
N ARG A 126 -6.72 7.54 -12.03
CA ARG A 126 -6.90 8.99 -11.87
C ARG A 126 -7.79 9.38 -10.69
N GLN A 127 -8.74 8.53 -10.34
CA GLN A 127 -9.69 8.71 -9.25
C GLN A 127 -9.10 8.53 -7.83
N HIS A 128 -7.84 8.11 -7.72
CA HIS A 128 -7.17 7.86 -6.43
C HIS A 128 -6.08 8.89 -6.11
N SER A 129 -6.04 10.06 -6.75
CA SER A 129 -4.99 11.07 -6.51
C SER A 129 -4.87 11.48 -5.04
N THR A 130 -5.98 11.83 -4.39
CA THR A 130 -6.02 12.21 -2.97
C THR A 130 -5.59 11.06 -2.06
N THR A 131 -6.04 9.84 -2.38
CA THR A 131 -5.65 8.63 -1.63
C THR A 131 -4.16 8.34 -1.78
N ASN A 132 -3.61 8.48 -2.99
CA ASN A 132 -2.20 8.24 -3.27
C ASN A 132 -1.31 9.25 -2.53
N GLN A 133 -1.74 10.53 -2.46
CA GLN A 133 -1.08 11.55 -1.66
C GLN A 133 -1.08 11.20 -0.16
N LEU A 134 -2.20 10.70 0.37
CA LEU A 134 -2.28 10.26 1.76
C LEU A 134 -1.38 9.04 2.05
N LEU A 135 -1.27 8.08 1.13
CA LEU A 135 -0.48 6.86 1.31
C LEU A 135 1.02 7.09 1.22
N LEU A 136 1.46 8.09 0.45
CA LEU A 136 2.87 8.27 0.09
C LEU A 136 3.79 8.42 1.32
N PRO A 137 3.48 9.23 2.35
CA PRO A 137 4.33 9.32 3.55
C PRO A 137 4.51 7.98 4.28
N TYR A 138 3.46 7.14 4.30
CA TYR A 138 3.50 5.81 4.92
C TYR A 138 4.27 4.77 4.09
N CYS A 139 4.69 5.13 2.88
CA CYS A 139 5.55 4.29 2.05
C CYS A 139 7.04 4.53 2.34
N MET A 140 7.40 5.57 3.08
CA MET A 140 8.79 5.98 3.29
C MET A 140 9.35 5.42 4.61
N ASP A 141 10.34 4.53 4.52
CA ASP A 141 11.07 4.04 5.70
C ASP A 141 12.09 5.12 6.13
N ALA A 142 12.05 5.52 7.40
CA ALA A 142 12.92 6.58 7.92
C ALA A 142 14.42 6.25 7.79
N THR A 143 14.78 4.97 7.73
CA THR A 143 16.18 4.50 7.71
C THR A 143 16.64 4.04 6.32
N LYS A 144 15.72 3.67 5.43
CA LYS A 144 16.05 3.08 4.12
C LYS A 144 15.82 4.05 2.95
N SER A 145 16.55 5.16 2.96
CA SER A 145 16.44 6.21 1.93
C SER A 145 16.63 5.70 0.50
N LEU A 146 17.58 4.79 0.29
CA LEU A 146 17.84 4.22 -1.04
C LEU A 146 16.68 3.36 -1.54
N ASP A 147 16.15 2.50 -0.68
CA ASP A 147 14.99 1.67 -0.97
C ASP A 147 13.74 2.53 -1.24
N ASN A 148 13.58 3.64 -0.52
CA ASN A 148 12.55 4.64 -0.82
C ASN A 148 12.71 5.23 -2.23
N VAL A 149 13.92 5.65 -2.63
CA VAL A 149 14.16 6.17 -3.99
C VAL A 149 13.88 5.09 -5.05
N VAL A 150 14.32 3.86 -4.83
CA VAL A 150 14.03 2.73 -5.73
C VAL A 150 12.51 2.51 -5.87
N PHE A 151 11.77 2.56 -4.77
CA PHE A 151 10.31 2.46 -4.79
C PHE A 151 9.65 3.60 -5.57
N LEU A 152 10.07 4.86 -5.35
CA LEU A 152 9.51 6.02 -6.05
C LEU A 152 9.80 5.98 -7.55
N LEU A 153 11.02 5.60 -7.94
CA LEU A 153 11.37 5.42 -9.35
C LEU A 153 10.62 4.26 -9.97
N LYS A 154 10.34 3.18 -9.21
CA LYS A 154 9.49 2.08 -9.68
C LYS A 154 8.07 2.57 -9.96
N LEU A 155 7.47 3.37 -9.09
CA LEU A 155 6.15 3.98 -9.34
C LEU A 155 6.16 4.79 -10.65
N TYR A 156 7.20 5.58 -10.89
CA TYR A 156 7.37 6.35 -12.11
C TYR A 156 7.57 5.47 -13.35
N GLU A 157 8.43 4.45 -13.26
CA GLU A 157 8.74 3.51 -14.35
C GLU A 157 7.48 2.79 -14.85
N THR A 158 6.64 2.32 -13.91
CA THR A 158 5.45 1.52 -14.23
C THR A 158 4.22 2.36 -14.59
N SER A 159 4.31 3.69 -14.54
CA SER A 159 3.17 4.58 -14.74
C SER A 159 2.91 4.95 -16.19
N ASP A 160 1.66 4.74 -16.63
CA ASP A 160 1.16 5.24 -17.91
C ASP A 160 1.11 6.78 -17.97
N ASP A 161 0.77 7.44 -16.85
CA ASP A 161 0.70 8.90 -16.73
C ASP A 161 1.90 9.44 -15.93
N ARG A 162 3.08 9.45 -16.58
CA ARG A 162 4.36 9.82 -15.94
C ARG A 162 4.35 11.22 -15.33
N ALA A 163 3.70 12.19 -15.97
CA ALA A 163 3.63 13.56 -15.46
C ALA A 163 2.88 13.62 -14.12
N ARG A 164 1.75 12.91 -14.01
CA ARG A 164 0.99 12.81 -12.76
C ARG A 164 1.75 12.07 -11.68
N THR A 165 2.39 10.96 -12.03
CA THR A 165 3.19 10.21 -11.05
C THR A 165 4.39 11.02 -10.56
N LEU A 166 5.03 11.79 -11.45
CA LEU A 166 6.07 12.72 -11.05
C LEU A 166 5.54 13.79 -10.10
N GLN A 167 4.36 14.35 -10.35
CA GLN A 167 3.70 15.28 -9.44
C GLN A 167 3.43 14.65 -8.08
N LEU A 168 2.95 13.40 -8.04
CA LEU A 168 2.71 12.64 -6.81
C LEU A 168 3.98 12.48 -5.97
N ILE A 169 5.10 12.09 -6.60
CA ILE A 169 6.36 11.82 -5.89
C ILE A 169 7.25 13.06 -5.70
N SER A 170 6.83 14.23 -6.20
CA SER A 170 7.65 15.43 -6.30
C SER A 170 8.16 15.97 -4.96
N SER A 171 7.43 15.75 -3.87
CA SER A 171 7.86 16.14 -2.52
C SER A 171 8.88 15.16 -1.92
N GLU A 172 8.66 13.85 -2.12
CA GLU A 172 9.46 12.81 -1.48
C GLU A 172 10.75 12.48 -2.23
N LEU A 173 10.71 12.44 -3.57
CA LEU A 173 11.86 12.04 -4.37
C LEU A 173 13.11 12.93 -4.12
N PRO A 174 13.02 14.27 -4.09
CA PRO A 174 14.17 15.12 -3.79
C PRO A 174 14.72 14.88 -2.38
N TYR A 175 13.84 14.73 -1.39
CA TYR A 175 14.22 14.52 0.00
C TYR A 175 14.98 13.19 0.16
N GLN A 176 14.42 12.10 -0.36
CA GLN A 176 15.03 10.78 -0.28
C GLN A 176 16.33 10.71 -1.08
N ALA A 177 16.37 11.27 -2.30
CA ALA A 177 17.57 11.27 -3.14
C ALA A 177 18.73 12.04 -2.51
N ARG A 178 18.47 13.20 -1.88
CA ARG A 178 19.49 13.95 -1.13
C ARG A 178 20.01 13.18 0.08
N LYS A 179 19.12 12.45 0.78
CA LYS A 179 19.53 11.60 1.90
C LYS A 179 20.45 10.47 1.44
N VAL A 180 20.11 9.82 0.33
CA VAL A 180 20.95 8.80 -0.33
C VAL A 180 22.32 9.34 -0.72
N ALA A 181 22.36 10.50 -1.38
CA ALA A 181 23.61 11.13 -1.83
C ALA A 181 24.59 11.39 -0.67
N LYS A 182 24.09 11.61 0.54
CA LYS A 182 24.90 11.81 1.76
C LYS A 182 25.34 10.51 2.42
N SER A 183 24.55 9.44 2.30
CA SER A 183 24.73 8.21 3.10
C SER A 183 25.39 7.06 2.34
N VAL A 184 25.35 7.05 1.02
CA VAL A 184 25.85 5.94 0.20
C VAL A 184 27.08 6.39 -0.60
N PRO A 185 28.21 5.67 -0.54
CA PRO A 185 29.35 5.95 -1.41
C PRO A 185 29.02 5.56 -2.85
N PHE A 186 29.31 6.45 -3.80
CA PHE A 186 29.05 6.24 -5.23
C PHE A 186 30.33 6.36 -6.05
N VAL A 187 30.32 5.77 -7.25
CA VAL A 187 31.42 5.89 -8.22
C VAL A 187 31.57 7.35 -8.64
N SER A 188 32.78 7.88 -8.47
CA SER A 188 33.05 9.33 -8.41
C SER A 188 32.51 10.17 -9.57
N SER A 189 32.56 9.69 -10.81
CA SER A 189 32.15 10.50 -11.97
C SER A 189 30.63 10.67 -12.08
N VAL A 190 29.85 9.59 -11.89
CA VAL A 190 28.38 9.64 -11.97
C VAL A 190 27.80 10.30 -10.73
N ALA A 191 28.42 10.07 -9.56
CA ALA A 191 28.02 10.67 -8.29
C ALA A 191 28.06 12.20 -8.30
N ALA A 192 29.14 12.77 -8.85
CA ALA A 192 29.32 14.22 -8.91
C ALA A 192 28.24 14.88 -9.79
N ARG A 193 27.96 14.32 -10.97
CA ARG A 193 26.89 14.81 -11.85
C ARG A 193 25.52 14.64 -11.20
N ALA A 194 25.20 13.46 -10.67
CA ALA A 194 23.93 13.20 -9.98
C ALA A 194 23.69 14.21 -8.85
N THR A 195 24.73 14.49 -8.06
CA THR A 195 24.66 15.49 -6.98
C THR A 195 24.40 16.88 -7.54
N SER A 196 25.10 17.30 -8.59
CA SER A 196 24.85 18.59 -9.26
C SER A 196 23.40 18.73 -9.73
N LEU A 197 22.85 17.70 -10.40
CA LEU A 197 21.46 17.68 -10.87
C LEU A 197 20.44 17.78 -9.73
N LEU A 198 20.68 17.12 -8.60
CA LEU A 198 19.84 17.24 -7.40
C LEU A 198 19.85 18.66 -6.79
N HIS A 199 20.91 19.46 -7.02
CA HIS A 199 21.01 20.85 -6.57
C HIS A 199 20.36 21.83 -7.56
N THR A 200 20.45 21.57 -8.87
CA THR A 200 19.83 22.42 -9.90
C THR A 200 18.33 22.18 -10.10
N GLY A 201 17.77 21.16 -9.44
CA GLY A 201 16.34 20.84 -9.50
C GLY A 201 15.97 19.75 -10.51
N GLU A 202 16.95 19.18 -11.20
CA GLU A 202 16.80 18.01 -12.08
C GLU A 202 16.76 16.70 -11.26
N VAL A 203 15.77 16.64 -10.36
CA VAL A 203 15.71 15.64 -9.30
C VAL A 203 15.56 14.22 -9.84
N LEU A 204 14.75 14.03 -10.87
CA LEU A 204 14.49 12.72 -11.46
C LEU A 204 15.77 12.11 -12.05
N ASP A 205 16.50 12.89 -12.85
CA ASP A 205 17.74 12.44 -13.49
C ASP A 205 18.84 12.17 -12.46
N GLY A 206 18.97 13.05 -11.46
CA GLY A 206 19.85 12.83 -10.32
C GLY A 206 19.53 11.54 -9.56
N ALA A 207 18.24 11.28 -9.27
CA ALA A 207 17.81 10.07 -8.57
C ALA A 207 18.04 8.79 -9.39
N LEU A 208 17.73 8.82 -10.69
CA LEU A 208 17.99 7.71 -11.62
C LEU A 208 19.49 7.36 -11.66
N ALA A 209 20.35 8.37 -11.74
CA ALA A 209 21.81 8.18 -11.74
C ALA A 209 22.32 7.52 -10.45
N LEU A 210 21.79 7.93 -9.28
CA LEU A 210 22.15 7.31 -7.99
C LEU A 210 21.73 5.83 -7.95
N VAL A 211 20.49 5.51 -8.34
CA VAL A 211 20.00 4.13 -8.31
C VAL A 211 20.73 3.25 -9.32
N ILE A 212 20.96 3.71 -10.55
CA ILE A 212 21.73 2.96 -11.55
C ILE A 212 23.16 2.70 -11.05
N SER A 213 23.81 3.70 -10.46
CA SER A 213 25.16 3.57 -9.90
C SER A 213 25.23 2.55 -8.77
N HIS A 214 24.24 2.58 -7.86
CA HIS A 214 24.14 1.60 -6.78
C HIS A 214 23.93 0.19 -7.31
N LEU A 215 22.87 -0.03 -8.11
CA LEU A 215 22.54 -1.35 -8.67
C LEU A 215 23.69 -1.93 -9.49
N TYR A 216 24.43 -1.08 -10.21
CA TYR A 216 25.62 -1.52 -10.91
C TYR A 216 26.67 -2.13 -9.97
N ALA A 217 26.92 -1.49 -8.82
CA ALA A 217 27.99 -1.82 -7.90
C ALA A 217 27.66 -2.99 -6.96
N THR A 218 26.40 -3.10 -6.52
CA THR A 218 26.01 -4.05 -5.46
C THR A 218 25.25 -5.27 -5.97
N ASP A 219 24.54 -5.15 -7.08
CA ASP A 219 23.65 -6.20 -7.55
C ASP A 219 24.30 -6.95 -8.73
N ALA A 220 24.80 -8.15 -8.44
CA ALA A 220 25.43 -9.03 -9.42
C ALA A 220 24.41 -9.59 -10.43
N ASP A 221 23.14 -9.67 -10.04
CA ASP A 221 22.05 -10.26 -10.82
C ASP A 221 21.25 -9.21 -11.61
N VAL A 222 21.50 -7.92 -11.35
CA VAL A 222 20.81 -6.87 -12.09
C VAL A 222 21.12 -6.99 -13.59
N THR A 223 20.06 -7.28 -14.35
CA THR A 223 20.21 -7.45 -15.79
C THR A 223 20.61 -6.13 -16.44
N ALA A 224 21.53 -6.19 -17.40
CA ALA A 224 21.88 -5.02 -18.18
C ALA A 224 20.66 -4.40 -18.86
N ALA A 225 19.63 -5.21 -19.17
CA ALA A 225 18.35 -4.75 -19.68
C ALA A 225 17.63 -3.80 -18.72
N ARG A 226 17.57 -4.11 -17.41
CA ARG A 226 16.95 -3.23 -16.42
C ARG A 226 17.71 -1.90 -16.29
N LEU A 227 19.04 -1.93 -16.24
CA LEU A 227 19.85 -0.71 -16.17
C LEU A 227 19.67 0.16 -17.42
N THR A 228 19.60 -0.45 -18.61
CA THR A 228 19.30 0.24 -19.87
C THR A 228 17.93 0.91 -19.81
N ARG A 229 16.86 0.20 -19.37
CA ARG A 229 15.53 0.80 -19.22
C ARG A 229 15.52 2.01 -18.29
N LEU A 230 16.24 1.96 -17.16
CA LEU A 230 16.35 3.11 -16.27
C LEU A 230 17.13 4.27 -16.91
N ALA A 231 18.21 3.98 -17.63
CA ALA A 231 18.97 5.01 -18.37
C ALA A 231 18.14 5.65 -19.50
N ASP A 232 17.20 4.92 -20.09
CA ASP A 232 16.29 5.45 -21.11
C ASP A 232 15.37 6.54 -20.53
N LEU A 233 15.06 6.48 -19.23
CA LEU A 233 14.22 7.45 -18.52
C LEU A 233 14.93 8.77 -18.18
N VAL A 234 16.25 8.84 -18.37
CA VAL A 234 17.04 10.06 -18.10
C VAL A 234 16.87 11.07 -19.24
N PHE A 235 16.61 12.33 -18.90
CA PHE A 235 16.46 13.42 -19.87
C PHE A 235 17.78 14.15 -20.17
N ASP A 236 18.66 14.34 -19.19
CA ASP A 236 19.99 14.94 -19.35
C ASP A 236 20.86 14.09 -20.30
N GLY A 237 21.11 14.60 -21.50
CA GLY A 237 21.81 13.86 -22.57
C GLY A 237 23.25 13.50 -22.22
N GLU A 238 23.93 14.35 -21.44
CA GLU A 238 25.29 14.09 -20.97
C GLU A 238 25.30 12.92 -19.96
N LEU A 239 24.49 13.00 -18.90
CA LEU A 239 24.33 11.92 -17.93
C LEU A 239 23.92 10.61 -18.60
N LYS A 240 22.95 10.65 -19.52
CA LYS A 240 22.51 9.47 -20.27
C LYS A 240 23.67 8.80 -21.02
N THR A 241 24.51 9.59 -21.69
CA THR A 241 25.72 9.09 -22.37
C THR A 241 26.71 8.47 -21.38
N GLN A 242 26.92 9.11 -20.23
CA GLN A 242 27.80 8.58 -19.17
C GLN A 242 27.27 7.25 -18.62
N LEU A 243 25.96 7.13 -18.38
CA LEU A 243 25.31 5.92 -17.89
C LEU A 243 25.41 4.76 -18.88
N TYR A 244 25.21 4.97 -20.18
CA TYR A 244 25.39 3.88 -21.17
C TYR A 244 26.84 3.42 -21.28
N ARG A 245 27.81 4.34 -21.25
CA ARG A 245 29.23 3.98 -21.20
C ARG A 245 29.53 3.14 -19.96
N PHE A 246 28.96 3.54 -18.82
CA PHE A 246 29.06 2.82 -17.57
C PHE A 246 28.47 1.40 -17.67
N ILE A 247 27.22 1.25 -18.13
CA ILE A 247 26.53 -0.05 -18.32
C ILE A 247 27.30 -0.97 -19.28
N THR A 248 27.83 -0.42 -20.38
CA THR A 248 28.60 -1.20 -21.38
C THR A 248 29.88 -1.79 -20.77
N ARG A 249 30.54 -1.07 -19.84
CA ARG A 249 31.70 -1.60 -19.12
C ARG A 249 31.35 -2.80 -18.24
N LYS A 250 30.14 -2.88 -17.66
CA LYS A 250 29.68 -4.07 -16.90
C LYS A 250 29.69 -5.31 -17.78
N ARG A 251 29.09 -5.21 -18.98
CA ARG A 251 28.94 -6.34 -19.90
C ARG A 251 30.27 -7.00 -20.26
N LYS A 252 31.32 -6.19 -20.45
CA LYS A 252 32.66 -6.71 -20.79
C LYS A 252 33.29 -7.54 -19.66
N ARG A 253 32.99 -7.24 -18.39
CA ARG A 253 33.57 -7.97 -17.25
C ARG A 253 33.04 -9.40 -17.14
N TYR A 254 31.75 -9.61 -17.37
CA TYR A 254 31.15 -10.94 -17.25
C TYR A 254 31.58 -11.91 -18.36
N VAL A 255 31.90 -11.39 -19.55
CA VAL A 255 32.34 -12.22 -20.70
C VAL A 255 33.73 -12.82 -20.48
N HIS A 256 34.52 -12.33 -19.51
CA HIS A 256 35.89 -12.82 -19.26
C HIS A 256 35.99 -13.74 -18.04
N THR A 257 34.87 -14.02 -17.37
CA THR A 257 34.79 -14.86 -16.17
C THR A 257 34.02 -16.17 -16.39
N VAL A 258 33.59 -16.44 -17.62
CA VAL A 258 32.95 -17.69 -18.06
C VAL A 258 33.90 -18.42 -18.99
#